data_AF-A0A545BCP8-F1
#
_entry.id   AF-A0A545BCP8-F1
#
_cell.length_a   1.000
_cell.length_b   1.000
_cell.length_c   1.000
_cell.angle_alpha   90.00
_cell.angle_beta   90.00
_cell.angle_gamma   90.00
#
_symmetry.space_group_name_H-M   'P 1'
#
loop_
_entity.id
_entity.type
_entity.pdbx_description
1 polymer ?
#
loop_
_entity_poly.entity_id
_entity_poly.type
_entity_poly.pdbx_seq_one_letter_code
_entity_poly.pdbx_strand_id
1 'polypeptide(L)'
;MSAVLEAPASERRLVLMRRIRLFAAATITYNVIEAVVALWAGGIADSSALIGFGLDSVIEVTSALALSWQFSAKDPERREHLTLRIIAISFFALAAFVAVDAVRSLTGAGEAQHSTPGIVIAALSLAIMPVLSWAQRRAGRELGSRTAVADSKQTLLCTYLSAVLLIGLVLNSTLGWWWADAGAALVIAGIAVREGINSWKGEACCTVPHADHGHADEDDDDCCAPTSEASPVSAPVVVELARPAAAEPADTCCAGCRSDAVAEPVSVKLGSKPADR
;
A
#
# COMPACT_ATOMS: atom_id res chain seq x y z
N MET A 1 -23.99 -37.76 -17.84
CA MET A 1 -23.51 -37.71 -16.46
C MET A 1 -22.31 -36.78 -16.42
N SER A 2 -22.52 -35.48 -16.17
CA SER A 2 -21.43 -34.49 -16.00
C SER A 2 -21.85 -33.37 -15.04
N ALA A 3 -22.52 -33.75 -13.94
CA ALA A 3 -22.72 -32.88 -12.79
C ALA A 3 -21.89 -33.48 -11.65
N VAL A 4 -21.37 -32.62 -10.77
CA VAL A 4 -20.45 -32.91 -9.65
C VAL A 4 -18.98 -32.76 -10.05
N LEU A 5 -18.44 -31.54 -9.93
CA LEU A 5 -17.09 -31.21 -9.41
C LEU A 5 -16.87 -29.69 -9.17
N GLU A 6 -17.80 -28.79 -9.56
CA GLU A 6 -17.66 -27.32 -9.35
C GLU A 6 -18.18 -26.76 -8.01
N ALA A 7 -19.02 -27.50 -7.27
CA ALA A 7 -19.59 -27.06 -5.99
C ALA A 7 -18.59 -26.80 -4.84
N PRO A 8 -17.49 -27.57 -4.65
CA PRO A 8 -16.56 -27.31 -3.53
C PRO A 8 -15.71 -26.04 -3.72
N ALA A 9 -15.54 -25.57 -4.96
CA ALA A 9 -14.75 -24.37 -5.25
C ALA A 9 -15.53 -23.07 -4.93
N SER A 10 -16.84 -23.03 -5.22
CA SER A 10 -17.68 -21.86 -4.96
C SER A 10 -17.97 -21.66 -3.46
N GLU A 11 -18.25 -22.73 -2.72
CA GLU A 11 -18.47 -22.68 -1.27
C GLU A 11 -17.19 -22.26 -0.51
N ARG A 12 -16.04 -22.82 -0.89
CA ARG A 12 -14.73 -22.41 -0.36
C ARG A 12 -14.44 -20.93 -0.64
N ARG A 13 -14.73 -20.44 -1.85
CA ARG A 13 -14.56 -19.03 -2.23
C ARG A 13 -15.42 -18.12 -1.35
N LEU A 14 -16.69 -18.46 -1.11
CA LEU A 14 -17.58 -17.68 -0.24
C LEU A 14 -17.09 -17.61 1.21
N VAL A 15 -16.60 -18.72 1.76
CA VAL A 15 -16.02 -18.77 3.11
C VAL A 15 -14.78 -17.88 3.21
N LEU A 16 -13.86 -17.96 2.24
CA LEU A 16 -12.67 -17.11 2.26
C LEU A 16 -13.03 -15.63 2.06
N MET A 17 -14.03 -15.28 1.23
CA MET A 17 -14.48 -13.89 1.06
C MET A 17 -15.08 -13.32 2.34
N ARG A 18 -15.80 -14.13 3.11
CA ARG A 18 -16.31 -13.74 4.43
C ARG A 18 -15.17 -13.57 5.44
N ARG A 19 -14.15 -14.45 5.42
CA ARG A 19 -12.96 -14.33 6.27
C ARG A 19 -12.16 -13.06 5.97
N ILE A 20 -11.89 -12.75 4.69
CA ILE A 20 -11.19 -11.51 4.31
C ILE A 20 -11.94 -10.28 4.81
N ARG A 21 -13.27 -10.23 4.64
CA ARG A 21 -14.10 -9.13 5.16
C ARG A 21 -14.04 -9.02 6.68
N LEU A 22 -14.07 -10.15 7.39
CA LEU A 22 -13.97 -10.17 8.84
C LEU A 22 -12.59 -9.69 9.32
N PHE A 23 -11.51 -10.11 8.67
CA PHE A 23 -10.17 -9.63 8.99
C PHE A 23 -10.01 -8.13 8.71
N ALA A 24 -10.47 -7.65 7.54
CA ALA A 24 -10.42 -6.22 7.22
C ALA A 24 -11.21 -5.39 8.25
N ALA A 25 -12.41 -5.84 8.64
CA ALA A 25 -13.20 -5.17 9.68
C ALA A 25 -12.50 -5.20 11.06
N ALA A 26 -11.84 -6.31 11.41
CA ALA A 26 -11.09 -6.42 12.64
C ALA A 26 -9.88 -5.47 12.66
N THR A 27 -9.10 -5.41 11.57
CA THR A 27 -7.96 -4.49 11.41
C THR A 27 -8.42 -3.04 11.52
N ILE A 28 -9.44 -2.63 10.76
CA ILE A 28 -9.99 -1.26 10.84
C ILE A 28 -10.44 -0.92 12.26
N THR A 29 -11.16 -1.83 12.93
CA THR A 29 -11.64 -1.60 14.30
C THR A 29 -10.48 -1.45 15.28
N TYR A 30 -9.46 -2.30 15.14
CA TYR A 30 -8.26 -2.25 15.98
C TYR A 30 -7.51 -0.93 15.79
N ASN A 31 -7.27 -0.54 14.54
CA ASN A 31 -6.57 0.71 14.21
C ASN A 31 -7.31 1.95 14.72
N VAL A 32 -8.65 1.96 14.67
CA VAL A 32 -9.43 3.04 15.29
C VAL A 32 -9.18 3.11 16.81
N ILE A 33 -9.14 1.96 17.50
CA ILE A 33 -8.85 1.90 18.93
C ILE A 33 -7.43 2.39 19.21
N GLU A 34 -6.45 1.94 18.42
CA GLU A 34 -5.06 2.40 18.55
C GLU A 34 -4.93 3.90 18.36
N ALA A 35 -5.52 4.45 17.30
CA ALA A 35 -5.49 5.89 17.03
C ALA A 35 -6.03 6.68 18.22
N VAL A 36 -7.20 6.28 18.76
CA VAL A 36 -7.81 6.95 19.92
C VAL A 36 -6.91 6.88 21.14
N VAL A 37 -6.43 5.67 21.49
CA VAL A 37 -5.61 5.46 22.69
C VAL A 37 -4.26 6.15 22.56
N ALA A 38 -3.59 6.04 21.40
CA ALA A 38 -2.28 6.64 21.15
C ALA A 38 -2.35 8.16 21.10
N LEU A 39 -3.32 8.77 20.40
CA LEU A 39 -3.45 10.23 20.36
C LEU A 39 -3.77 10.81 21.75
N TRP A 40 -4.65 10.15 22.50
CA TRP A 40 -4.97 10.56 23.87
C TRP A 40 -3.77 10.43 24.80
N ALA A 41 -3.10 9.28 24.79
CA ALA A 41 -1.96 9.02 25.66
C ALA A 41 -0.73 9.84 25.26
N GLY A 42 -0.54 10.12 23.96
CA GLY A 42 0.52 10.95 23.43
C GLY A 42 0.36 12.41 23.81
N GLY A 43 -0.87 12.93 23.77
CA GLY A 43 -1.17 14.29 24.19
C GLY A 43 -1.03 14.52 25.69
N ILE A 44 -1.32 13.51 26.52
CA ILE A 44 -1.11 13.60 27.98
C ILE A 44 0.36 13.49 28.34
N ALA A 45 1.12 12.68 27.60
CA ALA A 45 2.52 12.39 27.89
C ALA A 45 3.52 13.28 27.13
N ASP A 46 3.04 14.26 26.35
CA ASP A 46 3.85 15.09 25.44
C ASP A 46 4.81 14.23 24.57
N SER A 47 4.31 13.09 24.07
CA SER A 47 5.09 12.10 23.31
C SER A 47 4.85 12.26 21.81
N SER A 48 5.85 12.82 21.11
CA SER A 48 5.83 12.98 19.65
C SER A 48 5.75 11.63 18.94
N ALA A 49 6.42 10.60 19.47
CA ALA A 49 6.38 9.26 18.85
C ALA A 49 4.99 8.65 18.92
N LEU A 50 4.31 8.78 20.06
CA LEU A 50 2.99 8.20 20.29
C LEU A 50 1.91 8.95 19.50
N ILE A 51 2.02 10.28 19.37
CA ILE A 51 1.19 11.05 18.44
C ILE A 51 1.41 10.62 17.00
N GLY A 52 2.67 10.48 16.56
CA GLY A 52 3.00 10.03 15.20
C GLY A 52 2.44 8.64 14.89
N PHE A 53 2.54 7.70 15.83
CA PHE A 53 1.94 6.37 15.72
C PHE A 53 0.41 6.42 15.64
N GLY A 54 -0.24 7.24 16.48
CA GLY A 54 -1.70 7.40 16.44
C GLY A 54 -2.20 7.99 15.12
N LEU A 55 -1.49 8.97 14.57
CA LEU A 55 -1.82 9.57 13.27
C LEU A 55 -1.58 8.61 12.09
N ASP A 56 -0.54 7.77 12.16
CA ASP A 56 -0.29 6.72 11.17
C ASP A 56 -1.48 5.74 11.10
N SER A 57 -2.00 5.32 12.25
CA SER A 57 -3.18 4.46 12.34
C SER A 57 -4.44 5.12 11.73
N VAL A 58 -4.61 6.44 11.84
CA VAL A 58 -5.66 7.20 11.13
C VAL A 58 -5.46 7.14 9.61
N ILE A 59 -4.22 7.29 9.13
CA ILE A 59 -3.89 7.16 7.70
C ILE A 59 -4.17 5.73 7.23
N GLU A 60 -3.86 4.70 8.01
CA GLU A 60 -4.13 3.31 7.68
C GLU A 60 -5.64 3.07 7.48
N VAL A 61 -6.48 3.56 8.41
CA VAL A 61 -7.94 3.42 8.30
C VAL A 61 -8.49 4.18 7.09
N THR A 62 -8.08 5.44 6.92
CA THR A 62 -8.60 6.29 5.83
C THR A 62 -8.17 5.78 4.45
N SER A 63 -6.94 5.32 4.31
CA SER A 63 -6.43 4.71 3.07
C SER A 63 -7.11 3.37 2.75
N ALA A 64 -7.31 2.50 3.74
CA ALA A 64 -8.04 1.24 3.56
C ALA A 64 -9.50 1.50 3.11
N LEU A 65 -10.16 2.48 3.71
CA LEU A 65 -11.50 2.90 3.31
C LEU A 65 -11.52 3.49 1.90
N ALA A 66 -10.58 4.38 1.57
CA ALA A 66 -10.48 4.99 0.25
C ALA A 66 -10.27 3.94 -0.86
N LEU A 67 -9.37 2.98 -0.64
CA LEU A 67 -9.14 1.87 -1.56
C LEU A 67 -10.37 0.98 -1.69
N SER A 68 -11.05 0.66 -0.59
CA SER A 68 -12.27 -0.16 -0.62
C SER A 68 -13.42 0.50 -1.39
N TRP A 69 -13.58 1.83 -1.26
CA TRP A 69 -14.59 2.60 -1.96
C TRP A 69 -14.29 2.72 -3.46
N GLN A 70 -13.01 2.83 -3.82
CA GLN A 70 -12.56 2.95 -5.20
C GLN A 70 -12.95 1.73 -6.06
N PHE A 71 -12.78 0.51 -5.53
CA PHE A 71 -13.13 -0.72 -6.27
C PHE A 71 -14.63 -0.88 -6.55
N SER A 72 -15.48 -0.04 -5.95
CA SER A 72 -16.92 -0.01 -6.25
C SER A 72 -17.30 1.01 -7.34
N ALA A 73 -16.32 1.70 -7.94
CA ALA A 73 -16.55 2.78 -8.90
C ALA A 73 -16.53 2.30 -10.37
N LYS A 74 -17.24 3.04 -11.25
CA LYS A 74 -17.32 2.78 -12.70
C LYS A 74 -16.00 2.94 -13.48
N ASP A 75 -15.04 3.68 -12.93
CA ASP A 75 -13.76 4.00 -13.58
C ASP A 75 -12.62 3.87 -12.55
N PRO A 76 -12.12 2.64 -12.33
CA PRO A 76 -11.25 2.31 -11.20
C PRO A 76 -9.83 2.88 -11.37
N GLU A 77 -9.27 2.92 -12.58
CA GLU A 77 -7.88 3.34 -12.81
C GLU A 77 -7.65 4.83 -12.54
N ARG A 78 -8.53 5.71 -13.05
CA ARG A 78 -8.36 7.15 -12.83
C ARG A 78 -8.51 7.54 -11.36
N ARG A 79 -9.35 6.83 -10.61
CA ARG A 79 -9.52 7.03 -9.17
C ARG A 79 -8.35 6.44 -8.37
N GLU A 80 -7.66 5.44 -8.92
CA GLU A 80 -6.48 4.84 -8.29
C GLU A 80 -5.37 5.84 -8.10
N HIS A 81 -4.99 6.51 -9.17
CA HIS A 81 -3.94 7.51 -9.12
C HIS A 81 -4.29 8.65 -8.16
N LEU A 82 -5.56 9.07 -8.13
CA LEU A 82 -6.00 10.09 -7.19
C LEU A 82 -5.92 9.60 -5.73
N THR A 83 -6.43 8.41 -5.45
CA THR A 83 -6.38 7.80 -4.10
C THR A 83 -4.94 7.66 -3.62
N LEU A 84 -4.06 7.11 -4.46
CA LEU A 84 -2.63 6.95 -4.14
C LEU A 84 -1.94 8.31 -3.91
N ARG A 85 -2.30 9.35 -4.66
CA ARG A 85 -1.78 10.71 -4.44
C ARG A 85 -2.25 11.30 -3.13
N ILE A 86 -3.52 11.10 -2.77
CA ILE A 86 -4.07 11.55 -1.48
C ILE A 86 -3.34 10.84 -0.34
N ILE A 87 -3.17 9.52 -0.43
CA ILE A 87 -2.43 8.72 0.56
C ILE A 87 -0.98 9.22 0.68
N ALA A 88 -0.30 9.45 -0.43
CA ALA A 88 1.06 9.97 -0.44
C ALA A 88 1.16 11.35 0.25
N ILE A 89 0.25 12.27 -0.07
CA ILE A 89 0.18 13.60 0.55
C ILE A 89 -0.08 13.47 2.07
N SER A 90 -0.96 12.56 2.49
CA SER A 90 -1.22 12.30 3.91
C SER A 90 0.04 11.83 4.64
N PHE A 91 0.81 10.90 4.07
CA PHE A 91 2.08 10.45 4.66
C PHE A 91 3.14 11.55 4.72
N PHE A 92 3.24 12.40 3.68
CA PHE A 92 4.15 13.56 3.73
C PHE A 92 3.71 14.59 4.79
N ALA A 93 2.41 14.83 4.92
CA ALA A 93 1.87 15.71 5.94
C ALA A 93 2.14 15.17 7.36
N LEU A 94 1.93 13.86 7.57
CA LEU A 94 2.29 13.17 8.80
C LEU A 94 3.78 13.35 9.11
N ALA A 95 4.65 13.04 8.15
CA ALA A 95 6.09 13.13 8.33
C ALA A 95 6.52 14.56 8.70
N ALA A 96 6.00 15.57 8.00
CA ALA A 96 6.31 16.96 8.29
C ALA A 96 5.84 17.37 9.70
N PHE A 97 4.61 16.99 10.07
CA PHE A 97 4.05 17.28 11.39
C PHE A 97 4.89 16.64 12.50
N VAL A 98 5.13 15.33 12.43
CA VAL A 98 5.89 14.58 13.44
C VAL A 98 7.34 15.03 13.52
N ALA A 99 7.98 15.35 12.38
CA ALA A 99 9.34 15.88 12.38
C ALA A 99 9.44 17.25 13.06
N VAL A 100 8.50 18.16 12.78
CA VAL A 100 8.45 19.46 13.44
C VAL A 100 8.21 19.31 14.93
N ASP A 101 7.30 18.43 15.32
CA ASP A 101 6.99 18.16 16.73
C ASP A 101 8.20 17.57 17.49
N ALA A 102 8.85 16.56 16.89
CA ALA A 102 10.06 15.95 17.45
C ALA A 102 11.21 16.95 17.59
N VAL A 103 11.42 17.83 16.60
CA VAL A 103 12.46 18.88 16.68
C VAL A 103 12.13 19.90 17.77
N ARG A 104 10.86 20.25 17.98
CA ARG A 104 10.44 21.14 19.08
C ARG A 104 10.66 20.50 20.44
N SER A 105 10.32 19.21 20.59
CA SER A 105 10.61 18.45 21.81
C SER A 105 12.12 18.47 22.13
N LEU A 106 12.97 18.23 21.12
CA LEU A 106 14.44 18.26 21.30
C LEU A 106 15.02 19.65 21.62
N THR A 107 14.36 20.74 21.22
CA THR A 107 14.92 22.10 21.31
C THR A 107 14.37 22.95 22.45
N GLY A 108 13.40 22.44 23.23
CA GLY A 108 12.97 23.10 24.46
C GLY A 108 11.51 22.94 24.88
N ALA A 109 10.74 22.02 24.29
CA ALA A 109 9.31 21.86 24.59
C ALA A 109 8.98 20.86 25.73
N GLY A 110 9.96 20.15 26.29
CA GLY A 110 9.76 19.24 27.43
C GLY A 110 10.08 17.78 27.09
N GLU A 111 10.40 17.00 28.12
CA GLU A 111 10.72 15.58 28.02
C GLU A 111 9.43 14.75 28.00
N ALA A 112 9.36 13.75 27.12
CA ALA A 112 8.22 12.85 27.07
C ALA A 112 8.04 12.15 28.43
N GLN A 113 6.84 12.21 28.99
CA GLN A 113 6.53 11.61 30.27
C GLN A 113 6.20 10.11 30.12
N HIS A 114 6.26 9.39 31.23
CA HIS A 114 5.95 7.96 31.23
C HIS A 114 4.48 7.71 30.85
N SER A 115 4.25 6.99 29.75
CA SER A 115 2.91 6.67 29.25
C SER A 115 2.64 5.16 29.32
N THR A 116 2.11 4.68 30.45
CA THR A 116 1.69 3.27 30.60
C THR A 116 0.67 2.85 29.53
N PRO A 117 -0.36 3.66 29.20
CA PRO A 117 -1.28 3.33 28.12
C PRO A 117 -0.58 3.22 26.75
N GLY A 118 0.41 4.08 26.48
CA GLY A 118 1.23 4.05 25.26
C GLY A 118 2.07 2.78 25.13
N ILE A 119 2.70 2.35 26.23
CA ILE A 119 3.47 1.09 26.26
C ILE A 119 2.55 -0.11 26.05
N VAL A 120 1.39 -0.13 26.72
CA VAL A 120 0.43 -1.24 26.60
C VAL A 120 -0.12 -1.33 25.18
N ILE A 121 -0.53 -0.22 24.56
CA ILE A 121 -1.06 -0.26 23.19
C ILE A 121 0.03 -0.68 22.21
N ALA A 122 1.23 -0.11 22.28
CA ALA A 122 2.34 -0.49 21.40
C ALA A 122 2.71 -1.98 21.53
N ALA A 123 2.70 -2.53 22.74
CA ALA A 123 2.95 -3.95 22.98
C ALA A 123 1.83 -4.85 22.43
N LEU A 124 0.56 -4.44 22.61
CA LEU A 124 -0.58 -5.16 22.04
C LEU A 124 -0.52 -5.17 20.51
N SER A 125 -0.19 -4.03 19.90
CA SER A 125 -0.08 -3.89 18.45
C SER A 125 1.03 -4.76 17.87
N LEU A 126 2.18 -4.76 18.54
CA LEU A 126 3.31 -5.62 18.21
C LEU A 126 2.96 -7.13 18.29
N ALA A 127 1.98 -7.51 19.12
CA ALA A 127 1.53 -8.89 19.24
C ALA A 127 0.37 -9.27 18.30
N ILE A 128 -0.62 -8.39 18.13
CA ILE A 128 -1.87 -8.65 17.41
C ILE A 128 -1.68 -8.50 15.90
N MET A 129 -1.04 -7.41 15.46
CA MET A 129 -0.92 -7.08 14.04
C MET A 129 -0.16 -8.12 13.20
N PRO A 130 0.95 -8.74 13.68
CA PRO A 130 1.63 -9.78 12.91
C PRO A 130 0.73 -10.98 12.61
N VAL A 131 -0.11 -11.35 13.59
CA VAL A 131 -1.03 -12.48 13.46
C VAL A 131 -2.13 -12.14 12.45
N LEU A 132 -2.69 -10.93 12.52
CA LEU A 132 -3.68 -10.45 11.55
C LEU A 132 -3.10 -10.37 10.14
N SER A 133 -1.92 -9.75 9.98
CA SER A 133 -1.24 -9.64 8.69
C SER A 133 -0.95 -11.02 8.08
N TRP A 134 -0.45 -11.97 8.89
CA TRP A 134 -0.20 -13.33 8.41
C TRP A 134 -1.49 -14.02 7.95
N ALA A 135 -2.56 -13.93 8.75
CA ALA A 135 -3.85 -14.53 8.43
C ALA A 135 -4.48 -13.91 7.16
N GLN A 136 -4.42 -12.58 7.01
CA GLN A 136 -4.90 -11.85 5.83
C GLN A 136 -4.10 -12.20 4.60
N ARG A 137 -2.76 -12.23 4.70
CA ARG A 137 -1.88 -12.59 3.59
C ARG A 137 -2.09 -14.03 3.13
N ARG A 138 -2.31 -14.96 4.07
CA ARG A 138 -2.64 -16.36 3.78
C ARG A 138 -3.96 -16.46 3.03
N ALA A 139 -5.04 -15.88 3.57
CA ALA A 139 -6.36 -15.90 2.96
C ALA A 139 -6.40 -15.15 1.61
N GLY A 140 -5.70 -14.02 1.50
CA GLY A 140 -5.59 -13.21 0.29
C GLY A 140 -4.89 -13.96 -0.84
N ARG A 141 -3.79 -14.66 -0.56
CA ARG A 141 -3.10 -15.51 -1.54
C ARG A 141 -3.95 -16.71 -1.98
N GLU A 142 -4.66 -17.34 -1.04
CA GLU A 142 -5.56 -18.46 -1.36
C GLU A 142 -6.76 -18.03 -2.21
N LEU A 143 -7.20 -16.76 -2.13
CA LEU A 143 -8.27 -16.21 -2.96
C LEU A 143 -7.80 -15.47 -4.22
N GLY A 144 -6.50 -15.22 -4.37
CA GLY A 144 -6.00 -14.29 -5.39
C GLY A 144 -6.41 -12.82 -5.16
N SER A 145 -6.78 -12.44 -3.93
CA SER A 145 -7.21 -11.07 -3.61
C SER A 145 -6.00 -10.15 -3.42
N ARG A 146 -5.79 -9.26 -4.39
CA ARG A 146 -4.71 -8.25 -4.35
C ARG A 146 -4.89 -7.27 -3.19
N THR A 147 -6.12 -6.81 -2.98
CA THR A 147 -6.48 -5.88 -1.89
C THR A 147 -6.13 -6.45 -0.52
N ALA A 148 -6.42 -7.73 -0.26
CA ALA A 148 -6.09 -8.36 1.02
C ALA A 148 -4.57 -8.53 1.23
N VAL A 149 -3.81 -8.73 0.16
CA VAL A 149 -2.35 -8.80 0.25
C VAL A 149 -1.74 -7.41 0.45
N ALA A 150 -2.29 -6.37 -0.18
CA ALA A 150 -1.89 -4.98 0.04
C ALA A 150 -2.16 -4.55 1.49
N ASP A 151 -3.37 -4.80 1.99
CA ASP A 151 -3.77 -4.52 3.38
C ASP A 151 -2.83 -5.19 4.39
N SER A 152 -2.45 -6.46 4.15
CA SER A 152 -1.48 -7.18 4.99
C SER A 152 -0.11 -6.50 5.08
N LYS A 153 0.33 -5.79 4.04
CA LYS A 153 1.61 -5.05 4.05
C LYS A 153 1.50 -3.80 4.92
N GLN A 154 0.35 -3.12 4.88
CA GLN A 154 0.13 -1.91 5.66
C GLN A 154 0.12 -2.21 7.16
N THR A 155 -0.59 -3.27 7.57
CA THR A 155 -0.58 -3.77 8.95
C THR A 155 0.82 -4.23 9.42
N LEU A 156 1.69 -4.67 8.51
CA LEU A 156 3.10 -4.96 8.85
C LEU A 156 3.91 -3.68 9.11
N LEU A 157 3.63 -2.58 8.41
CA LEU A 157 4.29 -1.31 8.70
C LEU A 157 3.95 -0.85 10.11
N CYS A 158 2.67 -0.93 10.51
CA CYS A 158 2.27 -0.58 11.87
C CYS A 158 2.88 -1.50 12.94
N THR A 159 3.17 -2.77 12.61
CA THR A 159 3.98 -3.64 13.48
C THR A 159 5.39 -3.06 13.69
N TYR A 160 6.08 -2.64 12.62
CA TYR A 160 7.41 -2.04 12.72
C TYR A 160 7.37 -0.71 13.48
N LEU A 161 6.36 0.12 13.23
CA LEU A 161 6.17 1.39 13.93
C LEU A 161 5.87 1.16 15.42
N SER A 162 5.06 0.15 15.76
CA SER A 162 4.82 -0.27 17.15
C SER A 162 6.11 -0.70 17.84
N ALA A 163 6.99 -1.43 17.15
CA ALA A 163 8.29 -1.82 17.69
C ALA A 163 9.19 -0.60 17.96
N VAL A 164 9.29 0.32 16.99
CA VAL A 164 10.07 1.56 17.13
C VAL A 164 9.53 2.42 18.28
N LEU A 165 8.22 2.59 18.34
CA LEU A 165 7.52 3.31 19.42
C LEU A 165 7.80 2.66 20.78
N LEU A 166 7.61 1.35 20.90
CA LEU A 166 7.79 0.62 22.16
C LEU A 166 9.24 0.74 22.65
N ILE A 167 10.22 0.61 21.75
CA ILE A 167 11.64 0.81 22.08
C ILE A 167 11.86 2.25 22.58
N GLY A 168 11.34 3.26 21.87
CA GLY A 168 11.45 4.67 22.28
C GLY A 168 10.87 4.93 23.67
N LEU A 169 9.63 4.48 23.91
CA LEU A 169 8.94 4.64 25.20
C LEU A 169 9.63 3.90 26.34
N VAL A 170 10.10 2.66 26.11
CA VAL A 170 10.80 1.87 27.13
C VAL A 170 12.15 2.48 27.47
N LEU A 171 12.94 2.90 26.46
CA LEU A 171 14.23 3.55 26.69
C LEU A 171 14.05 4.87 27.44
N ASN A 172 13.07 5.69 27.05
CA ASN A 172 12.73 6.92 27.75
C ASN A 172 12.34 6.64 29.22
N SER A 173 11.46 5.65 29.44
CA SER A 173 10.89 5.32 30.74
C SER A 173 11.86 4.65 31.72
N THR A 174 12.80 3.84 31.21
CA THR A 174 13.70 3.03 32.06
C THR A 174 15.11 3.62 32.20
N LEU A 175 15.62 4.25 31.15
CA LEU A 175 16.98 4.81 31.12
C LEU A 175 16.99 6.34 31.29
N GLY A 176 15.81 6.99 31.28
CA GLY A 176 15.72 8.46 31.35
C GLY A 176 16.32 9.14 30.12
N TRP A 177 16.37 8.46 28.98
CA TRP A 177 16.88 9.04 27.74
C TRP A 177 15.85 10.01 27.16
N TRP A 178 15.96 11.26 27.56
CA TRP A 178 15.08 12.37 27.18
C TRP A 178 14.84 12.52 25.67
N TRP A 179 15.81 12.12 24.83
CA TRP A 179 15.70 12.21 23.37
C TRP A 179 15.11 10.96 22.72
N ALA A 180 14.93 9.85 23.45
CA ALA A 180 14.55 8.56 22.86
C ALA A 180 13.17 8.61 22.20
N ASP A 181 12.22 9.35 22.79
CA ASP A 181 10.89 9.56 22.20
C ASP A 181 10.99 10.35 20.88
N ALA A 182 11.63 11.52 20.89
CA ALA A 182 11.82 12.32 19.68
C ALA A 182 12.63 11.57 18.61
N GLY A 183 13.61 10.75 19.00
CA GLY A 183 14.34 9.86 18.11
C GLY A 183 13.43 8.83 17.45
N ALA A 184 12.56 8.17 18.21
CA ALA A 184 11.56 7.25 17.68
C ALA A 184 10.57 7.98 16.75
N ALA A 185 10.13 9.18 17.11
CA ALA A 185 9.27 10.02 16.29
C ALA A 185 9.91 10.38 14.94
N LEU A 186 11.21 10.70 14.92
CA LEU A 186 11.96 10.96 13.68
C LEU A 186 12.09 9.70 12.82
N VAL A 187 12.26 8.52 13.43
CA VAL A 187 12.25 7.25 12.68
C VAL A 187 10.87 6.99 12.07
N ILE A 188 9.79 7.21 12.83
CA ILE A 188 8.40 7.12 12.32
C ILE A 188 8.20 8.08 11.15
N ALA A 189 8.64 9.34 11.28
CA ALA A 189 8.58 10.33 10.21
C ALA A 189 9.36 9.89 8.96
N GLY A 190 10.56 9.32 9.13
CA GLY A 190 11.35 8.77 8.03
C GLY A 190 10.67 7.61 7.31
N ILE A 191 10.00 6.71 8.05
CA ILE A 191 9.19 5.63 7.47
C ILE A 191 8.01 6.20 6.70
N ALA A 192 7.31 7.20 7.25
CA ALA A 192 6.20 7.88 6.57
C ALA A 192 6.66 8.57 5.27
N VAL A 193 7.82 9.23 5.23
CA VAL A 193 8.39 9.77 3.98
C VAL A 193 8.59 8.67 2.95
N ARG A 194 9.16 7.53 3.36
CA ARG A 194 9.36 6.39 2.45
C ARG A 194 8.04 5.90 1.89
N GLU A 195 7.02 5.79 2.72
CA GLU A 195 5.70 5.32 2.28
C GLU A 195 4.96 6.33 1.40
N GLY A 196 5.14 7.63 1.67
CA GLY A 196 4.68 8.71 0.79
C GLY A 196 5.31 8.62 -0.60
N ILE A 197 6.61 8.34 -0.68
CA ILE A 197 7.32 8.12 -1.96
C ILE A 197 6.80 6.87 -2.68
N ASN A 198 6.66 5.75 -1.97
CA ASN A 198 6.15 4.49 -2.53
C ASN A 198 4.74 4.66 -3.10
N SER A 199 3.87 5.35 -2.36
CA SER A 199 2.49 5.67 -2.77
C SER A 199 2.47 6.61 -3.97
N TRP A 200 3.33 7.62 -4.00
CA TRP A 200 3.42 8.58 -5.12
C TRP A 200 3.89 7.93 -6.42
N LYS A 201 4.81 6.96 -6.34
CA LYS A 201 5.31 6.19 -7.48
C LYS A 201 4.34 5.10 -7.97
N GLY A 202 3.29 4.79 -7.20
CA GLY A 202 2.37 3.69 -7.52
C GLY A 202 2.97 2.29 -7.33
N GLU A 203 4.07 2.15 -6.56
CA GLU A 203 4.72 0.84 -6.32
C GLU A 203 3.80 -0.16 -5.58
N ALA A 204 2.74 0.35 -4.93
CA ALA A 204 1.68 -0.47 -4.37
C ALA A 204 0.97 -1.34 -5.44
N CYS A 205 0.93 -0.91 -6.70
CA CYS A 205 0.28 -1.61 -7.81
C CYS A 205 1.21 -2.49 -8.65
N CYS A 206 2.47 -2.11 -8.88
CA CYS A 206 3.43 -2.92 -9.67
C CYS A 206 3.86 -4.24 -8.99
N THR A 207 3.47 -4.51 -7.74
CA THR A 207 3.94 -5.70 -6.99
C THR A 207 2.96 -6.88 -6.95
N VAL A 208 1.89 -6.88 -7.76
CA VAL A 208 0.91 -7.97 -7.74
C VAL A 208 0.60 -8.48 -9.16
N PRO A 209 1.04 -9.71 -9.53
CA PRO A 209 0.79 -10.29 -10.84
C PRO A 209 -0.70 -10.32 -11.18
N HIS A 210 -1.03 -10.02 -12.43
CA HIS A 210 -2.41 -10.12 -12.90
C HIS A 210 -2.86 -11.57 -12.89
N ALA A 211 -3.83 -11.90 -12.02
CA ALA A 211 -4.53 -13.17 -12.10
C ALA A 211 -5.39 -13.12 -13.36
N ASP A 212 -4.91 -13.85 -14.36
CA ASP A 212 -5.53 -14.09 -15.65
C ASP A 212 -6.96 -14.61 -15.46
N HIS A 213 -7.96 -13.79 -15.78
CA HIS A 213 -9.34 -14.24 -15.87
C HIS A 213 -9.58 -14.66 -17.31
N GLY A 214 -9.66 -15.98 -17.53
CA GLY A 214 -9.90 -16.58 -18.84
C GLY A 214 -11.08 -15.95 -19.59
N HIS A 215 -10.81 -15.64 -20.86
CA HIS A 215 -11.66 -14.94 -21.82
C HIS A 215 -13.08 -15.50 -22.03
N ALA A 216 -14.01 -14.60 -22.30
CA ALA A 216 -15.03 -14.74 -23.36
C ALA A 216 -15.49 -13.35 -23.86
N ASP A 217 -15.00 -13.01 -25.07
CA ASP A 217 -15.55 -12.19 -26.16
C ASP A 217 -15.85 -10.66 -26.07
N GLU A 218 -15.22 -9.98 -27.05
CA GLU A 218 -15.60 -8.76 -27.82
C GLU A 218 -15.62 -7.38 -27.11
N ASP A 219 -14.52 -6.62 -27.17
CA ASP A 219 -14.21 -5.57 -28.19
C ASP A 219 -13.02 -4.70 -27.73
N ASP A 220 -12.08 -4.45 -28.65
CA ASP A 220 -10.90 -3.53 -28.65
C ASP A 220 -10.42 -2.88 -27.33
N ASP A 221 -9.29 -3.38 -26.80
CA ASP A 221 -8.30 -2.55 -26.08
C ASP A 221 -6.90 -3.17 -26.27
N ASP A 222 -6.25 -2.75 -27.36
CA ASP A 222 -4.88 -3.12 -27.76
C ASP A 222 -3.84 -2.44 -26.85
N CYS A 223 -3.72 -2.90 -25.61
CA CYS A 223 -2.72 -2.39 -24.66
C CYS A 223 -1.63 -3.41 -24.31
N CYS A 224 -1.65 -4.62 -24.87
CA CYS A 224 -0.67 -5.67 -24.57
C CYS A 224 -0.41 -6.65 -25.73
N ALA A 225 -0.40 -6.20 -26.99
CA ALA A 225 0.19 -7.03 -28.04
C ALA A 225 1.73 -7.04 -27.90
N PRO A 226 2.40 -8.21 -27.83
CA PRO A 226 3.84 -8.24 -28.03
C PRO A 226 4.11 -7.75 -29.45
N THR A 227 4.93 -6.71 -29.59
CA THR A 227 5.37 -6.18 -30.88
C THR A 227 6.09 -7.29 -31.65
N SER A 228 5.37 -8.02 -32.49
CA SER A 228 5.99 -8.81 -33.54
C SER A 228 6.38 -7.83 -34.63
N GLU A 229 7.62 -7.36 -34.58
CA GLU A 229 8.23 -6.66 -35.70
C GLU A 229 8.08 -7.52 -36.97
N ALA A 230 7.37 -6.99 -37.95
CA ALA A 230 7.28 -7.61 -39.26
C ALA A 230 8.49 -7.20 -40.10
N SER A 231 9.24 -8.20 -40.58
CA SER A 231 9.75 -8.35 -41.97
C SER A 231 11.24 -8.75 -42.06
N PRO A 232 11.71 -9.36 -43.16
CA PRO A 232 11.15 -10.50 -43.90
C PRO A 232 12.22 -11.58 -44.24
N VAL A 233 11.76 -12.81 -44.53
CA VAL A 233 12.35 -13.80 -45.47
C VAL A 233 13.63 -14.61 -45.07
N SER A 234 13.44 -15.95 -45.11
CA SER A 234 14.39 -17.06 -45.40
C SER A 234 15.35 -17.63 -44.34
N ALA A 235 15.24 -18.97 -44.21
CA ALA A 235 15.95 -19.96 -43.37
C ALA A 235 17.50 -20.06 -43.61
N PRO A 236 18.27 -20.98 -42.95
CA PRO A 236 17.94 -21.99 -41.93
C PRO A 236 18.85 -22.01 -40.66
N VAL A 237 18.45 -22.92 -39.76
CA VAL A 237 19.00 -23.30 -38.45
C VAL A 237 20.53 -23.49 -38.41
N VAL A 238 21.18 -22.84 -37.44
CA VAL A 238 22.48 -23.27 -36.87
C VAL A 238 22.40 -23.19 -35.35
N VAL A 239 22.65 -24.32 -34.70
CA VAL A 239 22.76 -24.45 -33.24
C VAL A 239 24.19 -24.14 -32.84
N GLU A 240 24.40 -23.08 -32.05
CA GLU A 240 25.72 -22.80 -31.46
C GLU A 240 25.60 -22.56 -29.95
N LEU A 241 26.31 -23.39 -29.18
CA LEU A 241 26.47 -23.26 -27.73
C LEU A 241 27.42 -22.10 -27.41
N ALA A 242 26.95 -21.09 -26.67
CA ALA A 242 27.82 -20.25 -25.84
C ALA A 242 27.02 -19.58 -24.69
N ARG A 243 27.45 -19.83 -23.44
CA ARG A 243 27.27 -18.92 -22.28
C ARG A 243 28.28 -17.75 -22.46
N PRO A 244 28.19 -16.58 -21.78
CA PRO A 244 27.55 -16.29 -20.48
C PRO A 244 26.87 -14.90 -20.36
N ALA A 245 26.13 -14.66 -19.26
CA ALA A 245 26.09 -13.40 -18.48
C ALA A 245 24.82 -13.33 -17.63
N ALA A 246 24.96 -12.80 -16.42
CA ALA A 246 23.87 -12.50 -15.51
C ALA A 246 22.90 -11.49 -16.14
N ALA A 247 21.63 -11.85 -16.28
CA ALA A 247 20.55 -10.94 -16.56
C ALA A 247 19.70 -10.82 -15.30
N GLU A 248 19.79 -9.67 -14.64
CA GLU A 248 18.78 -9.20 -13.69
C GLU A 248 17.41 -9.22 -14.39
N PRO A 249 16.32 -9.67 -13.74
CA PRO A 249 15.02 -9.58 -14.35
C PRO A 249 14.61 -8.09 -14.38
N ALA A 250 14.77 -7.49 -15.56
CA ALA A 250 14.30 -6.17 -15.88
C ALA A 250 12.79 -6.04 -15.60
N ASP A 251 12.46 -4.99 -14.85
CA ASP A 251 11.23 -4.19 -14.89
C ASP A 251 10.01 -4.89 -15.50
N THR A 252 9.31 -5.66 -14.68
CA THR A 252 8.01 -6.27 -15.02
C THR A 252 6.87 -5.27 -14.81
N CYS A 253 7.02 -4.02 -15.26
CA CYS A 253 5.90 -3.08 -15.31
C CYS A 253 5.76 -2.54 -16.74
N CYS A 254 4.52 -2.60 -17.25
CA CYS A 254 4.14 -2.22 -18.61
C CYS A 254 4.75 -0.86 -18.99
N ALA A 255 5.39 -0.78 -20.16
CA ALA A 255 6.12 0.40 -20.62
C ALA A 255 5.25 1.68 -20.73
N GLY A 256 3.91 1.54 -20.73
CA GLY A 256 2.95 2.65 -20.75
C GLY A 256 2.74 3.38 -19.42
N CYS A 257 3.24 2.87 -18.29
CA CYS A 257 3.09 3.53 -16.99
C CYS A 257 4.18 4.58 -16.68
N ARG A 258 5.13 4.83 -17.60
CA ARG A 258 6.12 5.89 -17.39
C ARG A 258 5.48 7.26 -17.59
N SER A 259 5.58 8.07 -16.55
CA SER A 259 5.02 9.41 -16.37
C SER A 259 5.54 10.52 -17.30
N ASP A 260 6.28 10.21 -18.36
CA ASP A 260 7.01 11.22 -19.16
C ASP A 260 6.61 11.29 -20.65
N ALA A 261 5.36 10.97 -21.00
CA ALA A 261 4.85 11.25 -22.34
C ALA A 261 4.15 12.62 -22.36
N VAL A 262 4.86 13.65 -22.82
CA VAL A 262 4.28 14.95 -23.21
C VAL A 262 3.21 14.67 -24.27
N ALA A 263 1.96 15.05 -24.00
CA ALA A 263 0.84 14.86 -24.91
C ALA A 263 1.09 15.61 -26.23
N GLU A 264 1.23 14.89 -27.35
CA GLU A 264 1.21 15.50 -28.67
C GLU A 264 -0.22 15.96 -29.03
N PRO A 265 -0.38 17.14 -29.66
CA PRO A 265 -1.69 17.63 -30.05
C PRO A 265 -2.24 16.84 -31.24
N VAL A 266 -3.32 16.09 -30.99
CA VAL A 266 -4.11 15.42 -32.04
C VAL A 266 -4.82 16.48 -32.89
N SER A 267 -4.48 16.53 -34.19
CA SER A 267 -5.14 17.42 -35.16
C SER A 267 -6.35 16.72 -35.80
N VAL A 268 -7.54 17.14 -35.39
CA VAL A 268 -8.82 16.64 -35.94
C VAL A 268 -9.13 17.39 -37.25
N LYS A 269 -9.08 16.69 -38.40
CA LYS A 269 -9.60 17.20 -39.67
C LYS A 269 -11.13 17.04 -39.70
N LEU A 270 -11.85 18.15 -39.59
CA LEU A 270 -13.29 18.20 -39.85
C LEU A 270 -13.54 18.12 -41.37
N GLY A 271 -14.21 17.06 -41.82
CA GLY A 271 -14.62 16.88 -43.21
C GLY A 271 -15.70 17.89 -43.62
N SER A 272 -15.53 18.51 -44.79
CA SER A 272 -16.50 19.42 -45.38
C SER A 272 -17.70 18.66 -45.98
N LYS A 273 -18.91 19.09 -45.62
CA LYS A 273 -20.21 18.66 -46.16
C LYS A 273 -20.27 18.83 -47.68
N PRO A 274 -20.84 17.89 -48.46
CA PRO A 274 -21.04 18.08 -49.90
C PRO A 274 -22.18 19.08 -50.15
N ALA A 275 -22.03 19.92 -51.18
CA ALA A 275 -23.07 20.81 -51.67
C ALA A 275 -24.03 20.01 -52.57
N ASP A 276 -25.31 19.98 -52.22
CA ASP A 276 -26.38 19.47 -53.06
C ASP A 276 -26.50 20.31 -54.34
N ARG A 277 -26.80 19.62 -55.45
CA ARG A 277 -27.08 20.16 -56.78
C ARG A 277 -28.46 19.69 -57.22
#